data_AF-W7KTQ5-F1
#
_entry.id   AF-W7KTQ5-F1
#
_cell.length_a   1.000
_cell.length_b   1.000
_cell.length_c   1.000
_cell.angle_alpha   90.00
_cell.angle_beta   90.00
_cell.angle_gamma   90.00
#
_symmetry.space_group_name_H-M   'P 1'
#
loop_
_entity.id
_entity.type
_entity.pdbx_description
1 polymer ?
#
loop_
_entity_poly.entity_id
_entity_poly.type
_entity_poly.pdbx_seq_one_letter_code
_entity_poly.pdbx_strand_id
1 'polypeptide(L)'
;MLGSKIKTALQASILFTFGFWLLFFFSEGELFSFFLIVVFLYCLFGNIIYGIPVSLLSEFLTRNLAVWRFPASAFIHTFLAAVTYFIMEGFAYYALIAAVLFFLVDEWRKWDREMPGSRKVTLNAAGFLVACLLPIGFFWMLQKADLEEKTHDLYLIPKGYAGQVRIVHEIENAPVPESEGEYDVFRVNDRGYAITSLPQSEGYIEDLYYYVDDKGEREPIPESCISHGGAGGVQGDGYDYSYTYFSVGCEEDIADQGNGPGIEDILYEEGLINQTFD
;
A
#
# COMPACT_ATOMS: atom_id res chain seq x y z
N MET A 1 0.37 -6.71 -39.04
CA MET A 1 -0.25 -6.14 -37.83
C MET A 1 0.53 -6.50 -36.57
N LEU A 2 0.71 -7.78 -36.24
CA LEU A 2 1.47 -8.18 -35.03
C LEU A 2 2.94 -7.73 -35.04
N GLY A 3 3.64 -7.86 -36.17
CA GLY A 3 5.06 -7.46 -36.27
C GLY A 3 5.32 -5.96 -36.08
N SER A 4 4.35 -5.08 -36.39
CA SER A 4 4.48 -3.65 -36.08
C SER A 4 4.32 -3.38 -34.59
N LYS A 5 3.41 -4.11 -33.92
CA LYS A 5 3.16 -4.03 -32.47
C LYS A 5 4.36 -4.51 -31.64
N ILE A 6 5.03 -5.59 -32.04
CA ILE A 6 6.27 -6.05 -31.39
C ILE A 6 7.36 -4.96 -31.44
N LYS A 7 7.52 -4.31 -32.60
CA LYS A 7 8.45 -3.18 -32.72
C LYS A 7 8.05 -1.99 -31.85
N THR A 8 6.74 -1.74 -31.67
CA THR A 8 6.22 -0.68 -30.80
C THR A 8 6.55 -0.99 -29.35
N ALA A 9 6.30 -2.23 -28.91
CA ALA A 9 6.67 -2.68 -27.57
C ALA A 9 8.16 -2.45 -27.29
N LEU A 10 9.03 -2.86 -28.22
CA LEU A 10 10.47 -2.66 -28.08
C LEU A 10 10.86 -1.18 -27.96
N GLN A 11 10.33 -0.33 -28.85
CA GLN A 11 10.64 1.10 -28.84
C GLN A 11 10.11 1.82 -27.60
N ALA A 12 8.89 1.50 -27.18
CA ALA A 12 8.31 2.06 -25.96
C ALA A 12 9.12 1.66 -24.72
N SER A 13 9.58 0.40 -24.65
CA SER A 13 10.43 -0.07 -23.55
C SER A 13 11.81 0.58 -23.54
N ILE A 14 12.45 0.75 -24.70
CA ILE A 14 13.71 1.50 -24.79
C ILE A 14 13.51 2.95 -24.30
N LEU A 15 12.44 3.61 -24.73
CA LEU A 15 12.16 4.99 -24.34
C LEU A 15 11.88 5.11 -22.83
N PHE A 16 11.13 4.18 -22.27
CA PHE A 16 10.86 4.10 -20.84
C PHE A 16 12.15 3.93 -20.04
N THR A 17 12.99 2.95 -20.40
CA THR A 17 14.29 2.72 -19.74
C THR A 17 15.23 3.91 -19.90
N PHE A 18 15.23 4.56 -21.05
CA PHE A 18 16.03 5.77 -21.27
C PHE A 18 15.57 6.92 -20.37
N GLY A 19 14.25 7.07 -20.15
CA GLY A 19 13.71 8.02 -19.17
C GLY A 19 14.21 7.74 -17.75
N PHE A 20 14.21 6.47 -17.33
CA PHE A 20 14.80 6.05 -16.06
C PHE A 20 16.30 6.37 -15.98
N TRP A 21 17.05 6.06 -17.03
CA TRP A 21 18.47 6.37 -17.09
C TRP A 21 18.74 7.87 -16.91
N LEU A 22 17.93 8.74 -17.52
CA LEU A 22 18.04 10.19 -17.35
C LEU A 22 17.76 10.65 -15.91
N LEU A 23 16.73 10.08 -15.26
CA LEU A 23 16.38 10.44 -13.88
C LEU A 23 17.46 10.08 -12.88
N PHE A 24 18.14 8.95 -13.11
CA PHE A 24 19.15 8.40 -12.21
C PHE A 24 20.58 8.57 -12.76
N PHE A 25 20.77 9.45 -13.75
CA PHE A 25 22.05 9.62 -14.44
C PHE A 25 23.20 9.97 -13.50
N PHE A 26 22.92 10.72 -12.43
CA PHE A 26 23.90 11.11 -11.42
C PHE A 26 24.06 10.10 -10.26
N SER A 27 23.31 8.99 -10.28
CA SER A 27 23.44 7.94 -9.29
C SER A 27 24.67 7.09 -9.61
N GLU A 28 25.73 7.22 -8.82
CA GLU A 28 26.93 6.40 -8.98
C GLU A 28 26.72 4.99 -8.40
N GLY A 29 27.07 3.95 -9.15
CA GLY A 29 27.08 2.56 -8.65
C GLY A 29 27.08 1.50 -9.76
N GLU A 30 27.85 0.42 -9.57
CA GLU A 30 27.93 -0.69 -10.54
C GLU A 30 26.58 -1.41 -10.73
N LEU A 31 25.72 -1.42 -9.70
CA LEU A 31 24.39 -2.02 -9.75
C LEU A 31 23.41 -1.24 -10.66
N PHE A 32 23.71 0.01 -11.01
CA PHE A 32 22.81 0.85 -11.81
C PHE A 32 22.59 0.28 -13.22
N SER A 33 23.65 -0.24 -13.86
CA SER A 33 23.54 -0.84 -15.20
C SER A 33 22.69 -2.11 -15.19
N PHE A 34 22.86 -2.95 -14.17
CA PHE A 34 22.04 -4.16 -13.99
C PHE A 34 20.57 -3.80 -13.75
N PHE A 35 20.31 -2.81 -12.89
CA PHE A 35 18.97 -2.30 -12.63
C PHE A 35 18.27 -1.83 -13.92
N LEU A 36 18.94 -1.10 -14.81
CA LEU A 36 18.35 -0.66 -16.08
C LEU A 36 17.99 -1.81 -17.02
N ILE A 37 18.79 -2.88 -17.04
CA ILE A 37 18.47 -4.10 -17.80
C ILE A 37 17.20 -4.73 -17.24
N VAL A 38 17.08 -4.83 -15.92
CA VAL A 38 15.86 -5.34 -15.27
C VAL A 38 14.65 -4.47 -15.64
N VAL A 39 14.75 -3.13 -15.49
CA VAL A 39 13.68 -2.19 -15.87
C VAL A 39 13.26 -2.38 -17.33
N PHE A 40 14.23 -2.51 -18.25
CA PHE A 40 13.96 -2.76 -19.66
C PHE A 40 13.18 -4.07 -19.89
N LEU A 41 13.62 -5.16 -19.28
CA LEU A 41 12.99 -6.47 -19.43
C LEU A 41 11.57 -6.48 -18.87
N TYR A 42 11.34 -5.89 -17.69
CA TYR A 42 10.01 -5.76 -17.10
C TYR A 42 9.08 -4.91 -17.99
N CYS A 43 9.56 -3.75 -18.47
CA CYS A 43 8.78 -2.90 -19.35
C CYS A 43 8.47 -3.60 -20.68
N LEU A 44 9.43 -4.33 -21.25
CA LEU A 44 9.23 -5.09 -22.49
C LEU A 44 8.19 -6.20 -22.32
N PHE A 45 8.30 -6.96 -21.24
CA PHE A 45 7.36 -8.01 -20.89
C PHE A 45 5.95 -7.45 -20.69
N GLY A 46 5.82 -6.37 -19.91
CA GLY A 46 4.55 -5.66 -19.71
C GLY A 46 3.96 -5.17 -21.03
N ASN A 47 4.76 -4.55 -21.91
CA ASN A 47 4.28 -4.10 -23.21
C ASN A 47 3.84 -5.25 -24.14
N ILE A 48 4.47 -6.42 -24.05
CA ILE A 48 4.07 -7.60 -24.83
C ILE A 48 2.75 -8.19 -24.32
N ILE A 49 2.63 -8.39 -23.00
CA ILE A 49 1.46 -9.05 -22.38
C ILE A 49 0.26 -8.11 -22.29
N TYR A 50 0.49 -6.83 -22.02
CA TYR A 50 -0.57 -5.86 -21.80
C TYR A 50 -0.68 -4.87 -22.97
N GLY A 51 0.43 -4.21 -23.34
CA GLY A 51 0.41 -3.14 -24.35
C GLY A 51 -0.10 -3.61 -25.73
N ILE A 52 0.37 -4.76 -26.22
CA ILE A 52 -0.06 -5.30 -27.51
C ILE A 52 -1.56 -5.67 -27.50
N PRO A 53 -2.09 -6.48 -26.55
CA PRO A 53 -3.52 -6.78 -26.51
C PRO A 53 -4.40 -5.54 -26.38
N VAL A 54 -4.04 -4.59 -25.52
CA VAL A 54 -4.80 -3.34 -25.34
C VAL A 54 -4.82 -2.51 -26.61
N SER A 55 -3.70 -2.42 -27.32
CA SER A 55 -3.61 -1.71 -28.58
C SER A 55 -4.47 -2.34 -29.68
N LEU A 56 -4.49 -3.69 -29.78
CA LEU A 56 -5.36 -4.41 -30.71
C LEU A 56 -6.85 -4.22 -30.38
N LEU A 57 -7.19 -4.30 -29.09
CA LEU A 57 -8.55 -4.03 -28.61
C LEU A 57 -8.96 -2.60 -28.93
N SER A 58 -8.07 -1.64 -28.71
CA SER A 58 -8.30 -0.24 -28.99
C SER A 58 -8.56 0.02 -30.48
N GLU A 59 -7.76 -0.56 -31.37
CA GLU A 59 -7.99 -0.49 -32.82
C GLU A 59 -9.34 -1.08 -33.22
N PHE A 60 -9.70 -2.23 -32.64
CA PHE A 60 -10.97 -2.88 -32.91
C PHE A 60 -12.17 -2.00 -32.50
N LEU A 61 -12.12 -1.40 -31.32
CA LEU A 61 -13.20 -0.55 -30.79
C LEU A 61 -13.29 0.81 -31.50
N THR A 62 -12.15 1.36 -31.92
CA THR A 62 -12.09 2.72 -32.48
C THR A 62 -12.17 2.78 -34.00
N ARG A 63 -12.22 1.64 -34.70
CA ARG A 63 -12.20 1.56 -36.18
C ARG A 63 -13.25 2.42 -36.90
N ASN A 64 -14.39 2.68 -36.27
CA ASN A 64 -15.50 3.46 -36.85
C ASN A 64 -15.52 4.93 -36.41
N LEU A 65 -14.60 5.35 -35.53
CA LEU A 65 -14.62 6.66 -34.90
C LEU A 65 -13.69 7.63 -35.65
N ALA A 66 -14.10 8.12 -36.82
CA ALA A 66 -13.24 8.91 -37.71
C ALA A 66 -12.37 9.99 -36.99
N VAL A 67 -12.99 11.03 -36.42
CA VAL A 67 -12.25 12.13 -35.75
C VAL A 67 -11.90 11.79 -34.30
N TRP A 68 -12.69 10.92 -33.65
CA TRP A 68 -12.51 10.58 -32.24
C TRP A 68 -11.60 9.37 -32.02
N ARG A 69 -11.03 8.77 -33.07
CA ARG A 69 -10.19 7.56 -32.98
C ARG A 69 -9.03 7.76 -32.02
N PHE A 70 -8.27 8.84 -32.19
CA PHE A 70 -7.08 9.14 -31.42
C PHE A 70 -7.39 9.34 -29.91
N PRO A 71 -8.29 10.26 -29.51
CA PRO A 71 -8.61 10.44 -28.10
C PRO A 71 -9.31 9.22 -27.47
N ALA A 72 -10.17 8.51 -28.20
CA ALA A 72 -10.77 7.27 -27.70
C ALA A 72 -9.72 6.18 -27.48
N SER A 73 -8.74 6.07 -28.39
CA SER A 73 -7.64 5.13 -28.24
C SER A 73 -6.75 5.46 -27.05
N ALA A 74 -6.42 6.74 -26.84
CA ALA A 74 -5.70 7.22 -25.67
C ALA A 74 -6.44 6.84 -24.37
N PHE A 75 -7.74 7.12 -24.31
CA PHE A 75 -8.57 6.80 -23.15
C PHE A 75 -8.59 5.31 -22.84
N ILE A 76 -8.72 4.44 -23.85
CA ILE A 76 -8.70 2.98 -23.64
C ILE A 76 -7.37 2.53 -23.03
N HIS A 77 -6.23 3.04 -23.51
CA HIS A 77 -4.92 2.65 -22.99
C HIS A 77 -4.71 3.12 -21.55
N THR A 78 -5.05 4.37 -21.24
CA THR A 78 -4.86 4.96 -19.90
C THR A 78 -5.87 4.44 -18.90
N PHE A 79 -7.13 4.22 -19.30
CA PHE A 79 -8.16 3.66 -18.43
C PHE A 79 -7.83 2.22 -18.03
N LEU A 80 -7.50 1.35 -18.99
CA LEU A 80 -7.13 -0.02 -18.67
C LEU A 80 -5.83 -0.09 -17.84
N ALA A 81 -4.93 0.88 -18.00
CA ALA A 81 -3.71 0.95 -17.20
C ALA A 81 -4.03 1.39 -15.77
N ALA A 82 -4.93 2.36 -15.59
CA ALA A 82 -5.40 2.76 -14.26
C ALA A 82 -6.10 1.60 -13.53
N VAL A 83 -6.84 0.74 -14.24
CA VAL A 83 -7.47 -0.46 -13.65
C VAL A 83 -6.43 -1.43 -13.06
N THR A 84 -5.19 -1.44 -13.55
CA THR A 84 -4.13 -2.29 -12.95
C THR A 84 -3.73 -1.88 -11.53
N TYR A 85 -4.17 -0.71 -11.06
CA TYR A 85 -4.03 -0.29 -9.65
C TYR A 85 -4.51 -1.35 -8.68
N PHE A 86 -5.66 -1.97 -8.94
CA PHE A 86 -6.25 -3.00 -8.08
C PHE A 86 -5.50 -4.34 -8.08
N ILE A 87 -4.46 -4.48 -8.90
CA ILE A 87 -3.66 -5.71 -9.03
C ILE A 87 -2.21 -5.48 -8.64
N MET A 88 -1.68 -4.28 -8.94
CA MET A 88 -0.26 -3.97 -8.85
C MET A 88 -0.04 -2.61 -8.17
N GLU A 89 -0.69 -2.36 -7.04
CA GLU A 89 -0.74 -1.09 -6.28
C GLU A 89 0.54 -0.23 -6.44
N GLY A 90 1.67 -0.71 -5.92
CA GLY A 90 2.95 0.01 -5.95
C GLY A 90 3.58 0.20 -7.34
N PHE A 91 3.16 -0.57 -8.34
CA PHE A 91 3.68 -0.49 -9.71
C PHE A 91 2.72 0.16 -10.71
N ALA A 92 1.51 0.52 -10.29
CA ALA A 92 0.47 1.01 -11.17
C ALA A 92 0.83 2.34 -11.87
N TYR A 93 1.59 3.20 -11.18
CA TYR A 93 2.12 4.44 -11.77
C TYR A 93 3.05 4.16 -12.96
N TYR A 94 3.95 3.17 -12.83
CA TYR A 94 4.85 2.77 -13.91
C TYR A 94 4.09 2.13 -15.07
N ALA A 95 3.06 1.32 -14.78
CA ALA A 95 2.18 0.75 -15.80
C ALA A 95 1.45 1.84 -16.60
N LEU A 96 1.00 2.91 -15.93
CA LEU A 96 0.34 4.05 -16.59
C LEU A 96 1.30 4.80 -17.53
N ILE A 97 2.52 5.09 -17.09
CA ILE A 97 3.55 5.70 -17.93
C ILE A 97 3.86 4.78 -19.14
N ALA A 98 4.07 3.48 -18.90
CA ALA A 98 4.35 2.53 -19.97
C ALA A 98 3.21 2.47 -21.00
N ALA A 99 1.95 2.49 -20.56
CA ALA A 99 0.78 2.50 -21.43
C ALA A 99 0.69 3.79 -22.28
N VAL A 100 0.98 4.95 -21.69
CA VAL A 100 1.04 6.23 -22.42
C VAL A 100 2.16 6.23 -23.45
N LEU A 101 3.36 5.79 -23.08
CA LEU A 101 4.49 5.70 -24.02
C LEU A 101 4.20 4.71 -25.15
N PHE A 102 3.63 3.53 -24.83
CA PHE A 102 3.24 2.56 -25.84
C PHE A 102 2.24 3.16 -26.82
N PHE A 103 1.18 3.81 -26.32
CA PHE A 103 0.17 4.49 -27.14
C PHE A 103 0.81 5.54 -28.06
N LEU A 104 1.67 6.41 -27.51
CA LEU A 104 2.32 7.47 -28.28
C LEU A 104 3.21 6.91 -29.40
N VAL A 105 4.00 5.87 -29.11
CA VAL A 105 4.85 5.20 -30.11
C VAL A 105 3.98 4.50 -31.16
N ASP A 106 2.90 3.84 -30.76
CA ASP A 106 2.00 3.13 -31.66
C ASP A 106 1.32 4.10 -32.65
N GLU A 107 0.83 5.23 -32.14
CA GLU A 107 0.17 6.25 -32.94
C GLU A 107 1.13 7.06 -33.80
N TRP A 108 2.33 7.40 -33.30
CA TRP A 108 3.35 8.06 -34.11
C TRP A 108 3.70 7.23 -35.34
N ARG A 109 3.74 5.90 -35.22
CA ARG A 109 4.03 5.02 -36.36
C ARG A 109 2.90 4.90 -37.37
N LYS A 110 1.69 5.34 -37.02
CA LYS A 110 0.53 5.42 -37.92
C LYS A 110 0.31 6.84 -38.45
N TRP A 111 1.07 7.82 -37.95
CA TRP A 111 0.87 9.24 -38.20
C TRP A 111 0.68 9.57 -39.68
N ASP A 112 1.58 9.12 -40.54
CA ASP A 112 1.55 9.45 -41.98
C ASP A 112 0.39 8.80 -42.75
N ARG A 113 -0.21 7.73 -42.20
CA ARG A 113 -1.28 6.97 -42.87
C ARG A 113 -2.67 7.44 -42.45
N GLU A 114 -2.80 8.06 -41.28
CA GLU A 114 -4.09 8.22 -40.61
C GLU A 114 -4.38 9.64 -40.12
N MET A 115 -3.40 10.56 -40.08
CA MET A 115 -3.65 11.94 -39.60
C MET A 115 -4.27 12.85 -40.66
N PRO A 116 -5.40 13.50 -40.35
CA PRO A 116 -6.06 14.43 -41.25
C PRO A 116 -5.67 15.90 -40.96
N GLY A 117 -5.88 16.81 -41.92
CA GLY A 117 -5.30 18.17 -41.94
C GLY A 117 -5.48 19.06 -40.70
N SER A 118 -4.58 20.06 -40.58
CA SER A 118 -4.37 21.06 -39.51
C SER A 118 -5.48 21.21 -38.42
N ARG A 119 -6.73 21.52 -38.77
CA ARG A 119 -7.82 21.75 -37.81
C ARG A 119 -8.18 20.52 -36.96
N LYS A 120 -7.96 19.31 -37.48
CA LYS A 120 -8.21 18.05 -36.77
C LYS A 120 -7.06 17.69 -35.82
N VAL A 121 -5.86 18.22 -36.04
CA VAL A 121 -4.71 18.04 -35.15
C VAL A 121 -4.95 18.72 -33.80
N THR A 122 -5.47 19.95 -33.80
CA THR A 122 -5.76 20.70 -32.55
C THR A 122 -6.84 20.02 -31.71
N LEU A 123 -7.90 19.49 -32.34
CA LEU A 123 -8.95 18.74 -31.65
C LEU A 123 -8.44 17.42 -31.06
N ASN A 124 -7.58 16.72 -31.79
CA ASN A 124 -6.96 15.48 -31.31
C ASN A 124 -6.01 15.73 -30.13
N ALA A 125 -5.25 16.84 -30.15
CA ALA A 125 -4.39 17.23 -29.04
C ALA A 125 -5.17 17.58 -27.77
N ALA A 126 -6.25 18.36 -27.90
CA ALA A 126 -7.13 18.68 -26.77
C ALA A 126 -7.84 17.43 -26.22
N GLY A 127 -8.36 16.58 -27.11
CA GLY A 127 -8.99 15.31 -26.72
C GLY A 127 -8.01 14.34 -26.04
N PHE A 128 -6.75 14.32 -26.47
CA PHE A 128 -5.70 13.52 -25.82
C PHE A 128 -5.40 13.98 -24.40
N LEU A 129 -5.28 15.29 -24.18
CA LEU A 129 -5.09 15.82 -22.83
C LEU A 129 -6.23 15.41 -21.91
N VAL A 130 -7.49 15.54 -22.35
CA VAL A 130 -8.65 15.09 -21.57
C VAL A 130 -8.62 13.56 -21.34
N ALA A 131 -8.31 12.78 -22.37
CA ALA A 131 -8.26 11.32 -22.31
C ALA A 131 -7.17 10.78 -21.37
N CYS A 132 -6.08 11.51 -21.18
CA CYS A 132 -5.05 11.17 -20.19
C CYS A 132 -5.40 11.72 -18.80
N LEU A 133 -5.84 12.97 -18.71
CA LEU A 133 -6.11 13.64 -17.43
C LEU A 133 -7.26 12.99 -16.65
N LEU A 134 -8.31 12.49 -17.32
CA LEU A 134 -9.43 11.85 -16.65
C LEU A 134 -9.02 10.57 -15.90
N PRO A 135 -8.36 9.58 -16.53
CA PRO A 135 -7.85 8.39 -15.82
C PRO A 135 -6.75 8.71 -14.82
N ILE A 136 -5.85 9.67 -15.11
CA ILE A 136 -4.82 10.11 -14.14
C ILE A 136 -5.47 10.73 -12.90
N GLY A 137 -6.46 11.60 -13.08
CA GLY A 137 -7.19 12.22 -11.99
C GLY A 137 -8.00 11.21 -11.18
N PHE A 138 -8.63 10.24 -11.85
CA PHE A 138 -9.32 9.13 -11.19
C PHE A 138 -8.34 8.26 -10.39
N PHE A 139 -7.19 7.92 -10.95
CA PHE A 139 -6.12 7.20 -10.26
C PHE A 139 -5.63 7.96 -9.02
N TRP A 140 -5.42 9.27 -9.14
CA TRP A 140 -5.01 10.11 -8.01
C TRP A 140 -6.09 10.22 -6.92
N MET A 141 -7.37 10.23 -7.32
CA MET A 141 -8.50 10.17 -6.39
C MET A 141 -8.55 8.82 -5.67
N LEU A 142 -8.31 7.70 -6.38
CA LEU A 142 -8.26 6.36 -5.77
C LEU A 142 -7.11 6.22 -4.77
N GLN A 143 -5.94 6.80 -5.05
CA GLN A 143 -4.82 6.83 -4.10
C GLN A 143 -5.11 7.65 -2.84
N LYS A 144 -6.02 8.61 -2.93
CA LYS A 144 -6.44 9.44 -1.79
C LYS A 144 -7.65 8.90 -1.04
N ALA A 145 -8.34 7.90 -1.61
CA ALA A 145 -9.33 7.20 -0.85
C ALA A 145 -8.55 6.40 0.21
N ASP A 146 -8.76 6.71 1.49
CA ASP A 146 -8.31 5.89 2.64
C ASP A 146 -9.02 4.53 2.54
N LEU A 147 -8.55 3.69 1.62
CA LEU A 147 -8.97 2.31 1.43
C LEU A 147 -8.10 1.35 2.25
N GLU A 148 -6.98 1.86 2.77
CA GLU A 148 -6.12 1.13 3.66
C GLU A 148 -6.83 1.03 5.01
N GLU A 149 -6.98 -0.20 5.52
CA GLU A 149 -7.45 -0.41 6.89
C GLU A 149 -6.44 0.22 7.85
N LYS A 150 -6.94 0.77 8.95
CA LYS A 150 -6.16 1.49 9.96
C LYS A 150 -6.56 0.99 11.33
N THR A 151 -5.58 0.85 12.21
CA THR A 151 -5.85 0.54 13.62
C THR A 151 -6.32 1.80 14.32
N HIS A 152 -7.21 1.64 15.29
CA HIS A 152 -7.70 2.73 16.11
C HIS A 152 -7.69 2.29 17.58
N ASP A 153 -6.52 1.88 18.06
CA ASP A 153 -6.39 1.42 19.45
C ASP A 153 -5.88 2.57 20.32
N LEU A 154 -6.55 2.82 21.45
CA LEU A 154 -6.14 3.80 22.44
C LEU A 154 -5.66 3.09 23.70
N TYR A 155 -4.36 3.17 23.95
CA TYR A 155 -3.71 2.52 25.09
C TYR A 155 -3.57 3.49 26.27
N LEU A 156 -4.20 3.11 27.39
CA LEU A 156 -4.08 3.80 28.67
C LEU A 156 -3.09 3.03 29.56
N ILE A 157 -1.91 3.59 29.75
CA ILE A 157 -0.77 2.97 30.43
C ILE A 157 -0.58 3.62 31.80
N PRO A 158 -0.38 2.87 32.89
CA PRO A 158 -0.17 3.45 34.21
C PRO A 158 1.03 4.41 34.22
N LYS A 159 0.85 5.59 34.81
CA LYS A 159 1.90 6.60 34.89
C LYS A 159 3.12 6.07 35.63
N GLY A 160 4.28 6.17 34.99
CA GLY A 160 5.55 5.64 35.52
C GLY A 160 5.88 4.22 35.09
N TYR A 161 4.99 3.55 34.36
CA TYR A 161 5.30 2.28 33.70
C TYR A 161 6.29 2.50 32.54
N ALA A 162 7.35 1.70 32.52
CA ALA A 162 8.31 1.61 31.42
C ALA A 162 8.66 0.13 31.22
N GLY A 163 8.63 -0.33 29.98
CA GLY A 163 8.80 -1.74 29.63
C GLY A 163 7.86 -2.19 28.52
N GLN A 164 7.74 -3.51 28.35
CA GLN A 164 6.91 -4.11 27.31
C GLN A 164 5.44 -4.22 27.77
N VAL A 165 4.56 -3.60 26.99
CA VAL A 165 3.11 -3.73 27.09
C VAL A 165 2.63 -4.87 26.20
N ARG A 166 1.65 -5.64 26.68
CA ARG A 166 1.07 -6.77 25.95
C ARG A 166 -0.45 -6.77 26.02
N ILE A 167 -1.10 -6.92 24.88
CA ILE A 167 -2.56 -6.99 24.78
C ILE A 167 -2.91 -8.39 24.30
N VAL A 168 -3.76 -9.08 25.06
CA VAL A 168 -4.23 -10.42 24.70
C VAL A 168 -5.66 -10.30 24.21
N HIS A 169 -5.87 -10.74 22.98
CA HIS A 169 -7.10 -10.62 22.22
C HIS A 169 -7.86 -11.95 22.21
N GLU A 170 -9.14 -11.90 21.82
CA GLU A 170 -10.00 -13.07 21.61
C GLU A 170 -10.18 -13.95 22.87
N ILE A 171 -9.98 -13.39 24.07
CA ILE A 171 -10.22 -14.12 25.32
C ILE A 171 -11.72 -14.20 25.59
N GLU A 172 -12.23 -15.43 25.68
CA GLU A 172 -13.63 -15.69 26.00
C GLU A 172 -13.99 -15.13 27.39
N ASN A 173 -15.10 -14.37 27.47
CA ASN A 173 -15.56 -13.68 28.68
C ASN A 173 -14.67 -12.54 29.20
N ALA A 174 -13.63 -12.13 28.47
CA ALA A 174 -12.88 -10.93 28.82
C ALA A 174 -13.72 -9.65 28.59
N PRO A 175 -13.38 -8.54 29.25
CA PRO A 175 -14.05 -7.27 29.04
C PRO A 175 -13.97 -6.80 27.58
N VAL A 176 -15.08 -6.29 27.05
CA VAL A 176 -15.10 -5.53 25.81
C VAL A 176 -14.64 -4.09 26.14
N PRO A 177 -13.61 -3.55 25.48
CA PRO A 177 -13.14 -2.18 25.63
C PRO A 177 -14.27 -1.17 25.42
N GLU A 178 -14.21 -0.06 26.15
CA GLU A 178 -15.05 1.10 25.84
C GLU A 178 -14.50 1.79 24.59
N SER A 179 -15.35 2.28 23.70
CA SER A 179 -14.90 3.04 22.53
C SER A 179 -15.04 4.55 22.76
N GLU A 180 -14.02 5.31 22.39
CA GLU A 180 -13.99 6.78 22.38
C GLU A 180 -13.89 7.30 20.94
N GLY A 181 -15.04 7.64 20.35
CA GLY A 181 -15.09 8.01 18.93
C GLY A 181 -14.88 6.77 18.05
N GLU A 182 -13.80 6.76 17.29
CA GLU A 182 -13.38 5.61 16.47
C GLU A 182 -12.37 4.69 17.16
N TYR A 183 -11.94 5.05 18.38
CA TYR A 183 -10.89 4.33 19.09
C TYR A 183 -11.42 3.34 20.12
N ASP A 184 -10.88 2.13 20.17
CA ASP A 184 -11.12 1.17 21.25
C ASP A 184 -10.11 1.35 22.39
N VAL A 185 -10.60 1.51 23.62
CA VAL A 185 -9.79 1.92 24.77
C VAL A 185 -9.28 0.73 25.58
N PHE A 186 -8.00 0.42 25.42
CA PHE A 186 -7.29 -0.63 26.15
C PHE A 186 -6.66 -0.07 27.43
N ARG A 187 -7.15 -0.54 28.59
CA ARG A 187 -6.60 -0.18 29.90
C ARG A 187 -5.56 -1.20 30.33
N VAL A 188 -4.29 -0.78 30.28
CA VAL A 188 -3.15 -1.57 30.69
C VAL A 188 -3.03 -1.52 32.21
N ASN A 189 -2.81 -2.67 32.84
CA ASN A 189 -2.62 -2.76 34.28
C ASN A 189 -1.18 -2.45 34.71
N ASP A 190 -0.93 -2.45 36.02
CA ASP A 190 0.40 -2.14 36.60
C ASP A 190 1.50 -3.14 36.21
N ARG A 191 1.14 -4.32 35.69
CA ARG A 191 2.07 -5.32 35.16
C ARG A 191 2.41 -5.10 33.69
N GLY A 192 1.72 -4.20 33.00
CA GLY A 192 1.93 -3.93 31.59
C GLY A 192 1.14 -4.84 30.66
N TYR A 193 -0.03 -5.33 31.07
CA TYR A 193 -0.90 -6.05 30.14
C TYR A 193 -2.37 -5.65 30.20
N ALA A 194 -3.10 -5.99 29.15
CA ALA A 194 -4.56 -5.93 29.10
C ALA A 194 -5.10 -7.20 28.41
N ILE A 195 -6.31 -7.61 28.77
CA ILE A 195 -7.04 -8.68 28.09
C ILE A 195 -8.34 -8.15 27.49
N THR A 196 -8.74 -8.69 26.35
CA THR A 196 -9.96 -8.30 25.65
C THR A 196 -10.59 -9.49 24.95
N SER A 197 -11.91 -9.40 24.70
CA SER A 197 -12.62 -10.31 23.81
C SER A 197 -12.60 -9.85 22.35
N LEU A 198 -12.12 -8.64 22.05
CA LEU A 198 -12.00 -8.15 20.68
C LEU A 198 -10.87 -8.88 19.93
N PRO A 199 -11.00 -9.07 18.61
CA PRO A 199 -9.89 -9.52 17.78
C PRO A 199 -8.78 -8.46 17.75
N GLN A 200 -7.61 -8.87 17.26
CA GLN A 200 -6.52 -7.95 16.99
C GLN A 200 -6.91 -6.95 15.86
N SER A 201 -6.60 -5.67 16.06
CA SER A 201 -6.77 -4.64 15.03
C SER A 201 -5.77 -4.84 13.88
N GLU A 202 -6.26 -4.69 12.64
CA GLU A 202 -5.48 -4.84 11.41
C GLU A 202 -5.36 -3.50 10.67
N GLY A 203 -4.26 -3.32 9.93
CA GLY A 203 -4.05 -2.14 9.09
C GLY A 203 -2.82 -1.30 9.45
N TYR A 204 -2.78 -0.08 8.93
CA TYR A 204 -1.77 0.92 9.27
C TYR A 204 -1.97 1.43 10.68
N ILE A 205 -0.87 1.57 11.43
CA ILE A 205 -0.92 1.96 12.83
C ILE A 205 -1.31 3.44 12.95
N GLU A 206 -2.50 3.72 13.48
CA GLU A 206 -2.96 5.07 13.87
C GLU A 206 -3.35 5.13 15.36
N ASP A 207 -2.70 4.30 16.16
CA ASP A 207 -2.93 4.15 17.60
C ASP A 207 -2.52 5.37 18.41
N LEU A 208 -3.14 5.52 19.59
CA LEU A 208 -2.85 6.59 20.53
C LEU A 208 -2.39 6.02 21.87
N TYR A 209 -1.35 6.62 22.44
CA TYR A 209 -0.73 6.16 23.69
C TYR A 209 -0.78 7.27 24.74
N TYR A 210 -1.30 6.94 25.94
CA TYR A 210 -1.38 7.87 27.06
C TYR A 210 -0.90 7.24 28.35
N TYR A 211 -0.15 7.98 29.14
CA TYR A 211 0.00 7.70 30.56
C TYR A 211 -1.25 8.16 31.32
N VAL A 212 -1.69 7.37 32.30
CA VAL A 212 -2.84 7.67 33.15
C VAL A 212 -2.42 7.63 34.61
N ASP A 213 -2.75 8.66 35.37
CA ASP A 213 -2.51 8.70 36.81
C ASP A 213 -3.64 8.05 37.62
N ASP A 214 -3.45 7.92 38.93
CA ASP A 214 -4.45 7.34 39.85
C ASP A 214 -5.80 8.10 39.87
N LYS A 215 -5.84 9.33 39.34
CA LYS A 215 -7.05 10.16 39.24
C LYS A 215 -7.72 10.06 37.88
N GLY A 216 -7.11 9.35 36.92
CA GLY A 216 -7.59 9.21 35.55
C GLY A 216 -7.16 10.33 34.60
N GLU A 217 -6.26 11.23 35.03
CA GLU A 217 -5.72 12.28 34.16
C GLU A 217 -4.74 11.68 33.14
N ARG A 218 -4.90 12.06 31.87
CA ARG A 218 -4.14 11.52 30.74
C ARG A 218 -3.01 12.44 30.32
N GLU A 219 -1.85 11.87 30.06
CA GLU A 219 -0.67 12.54 29.52
C GLU A 219 -0.23 11.82 28.23
N PRO A 220 -0.21 12.47 27.06
CA PRO A 220 0.12 11.81 25.81
C PRO A 220 1.58 11.33 25.78
N ILE A 221 1.79 10.12 25.28
CA ILE A 221 3.12 9.54 25.09
C ILE A 221 3.54 9.81 23.64
N PRO A 222 4.70 10.46 23.41
CA PRO A 222 5.22 10.66 22.06
C PRO A 222 5.50 9.32 21.37
N GLU A 223 5.22 9.23 20.07
CA GLU A 223 5.50 8.04 19.25
C GLU A 223 6.99 7.63 19.31
N SER A 224 7.90 8.59 19.46
CA SER A 224 9.33 8.31 19.65
C SER A 224 9.68 7.52 20.91
N CYS A 225 8.75 7.41 21.86
CA CYS A 225 8.88 6.62 23.08
C CYS A 225 8.17 5.26 22.98
N ILE A 226 7.62 4.94 21.81
CA ILE A 226 6.96 3.68 21.52
C ILE A 226 7.86 2.89 20.57
N SER A 227 8.22 1.69 20.98
CA SER A 227 8.87 0.72 20.11
C SER A 227 7.85 -0.35 19.76
N HIS A 228 7.30 -0.27 18.55
CA HIS A 228 6.37 -1.28 18.05
C HIS A 228 7.05 -2.64 18.00
N GLY A 229 6.44 -3.63 18.64
CA GLY A 229 6.92 -5.00 18.65
C GLY A 229 6.29 -5.78 17.50
N GLY A 230 5.63 -6.87 17.84
CA GLY A 230 4.97 -7.73 16.87
C GLY A 230 3.66 -8.27 17.41
N ALA A 231 3.09 -9.18 16.62
CA ALA A 231 1.91 -9.92 16.98
C ALA A 231 2.15 -11.42 16.88
N GLY A 232 1.35 -12.19 17.60
CA GLY A 232 1.36 -13.64 17.53
C GLY A 232 -0.02 -14.20 17.87
N GLY A 233 -0.21 -15.49 17.62
CA GLY A 233 -1.43 -16.18 17.97
C GLY A 233 -1.15 -17.62 18.31
N VAL A 234 -1.97 -18.17 19.20
CA VAL A 234 -1.93 -19.58 19.58
C VAL A 234 -3.32 -20.14 19.34
N GLN A 235 -3.39 -21.16 18.49
CA GLN A 235 -4.61 -21.88 18.20
C GLN A 235 -4.44 -23.32 18.68
N GLY A 236 -5.21 -23.72 19.69
CA GLY A 236 -5.16 -25.05 20.30
C GLY A 236 -6.53 -25.58 20.73
N ASP A 237 -6.57 -26.84 21.17
CA ASP A 237 -7.80 -27.49 21.66
C ASP A 237 -8.27 -26.83 22.97
N GLY A 238 -9.16 -25.85 22.83
CA GLY A 238 -9.83 -25.16 23.93
C GLY A 238 -9.30 -23.76 24.27
N TYR A 239 -8.27 -23.28 23.56
CA TYR A 239 -7.76 -21.92 23.71
C TYR A 239 -7.33 -21.38 22.34
N ASP A 240 -7.98 -20.32 21.88
CA ASP A 240 -7.61 -19.55 20.70
C ASP A 240 -7.46 -18.10 21.15
N TYR A 241 -6.25 -17.56 21.04
CA TYR A 241 -5.98 -16.17 21.39
C TYR A 241 -4.88 -15.61 20.52
N SER A 242 -5.03 -14.33 20.18
CA SER A 242 -4.00 -13.51 19.57
C SER A 242 -3.42 -12.55 20.60
N TYR A 243 -2.21 -12.06 20.35
CA TYR A 243 -1.59 -11.06 21.19
C TYR A 243 -0.77 -10.08 20.38
N THR A 244 -0.73 -8.84 20.85
CA THR A 244 0.17 -7.81 20.35
C THR A 244 1.08 -7.35 21.48
N TYR A 245 2.28 -6.88 21.13
CA TYR A 245 3.16 -6.27 22.11
C TYR A 245 3.93 -5.10 21.52
N PHE A 246 4.22 -4.14 22.37
CA PHE A 246 5.06 -2.98 22.09
C PHE A 246 5.79 -2.59 23.36
N SER A 247 6.84 -1.77 23.26
CA SER A 247 7.58 -1.31 24.43
C SER A 247 7.45 0.20 24.59
N VAL A 248 7.36 0.65 25.84
CA VAL A 248 7.21 2.06 26.20
C VAL A 248 8.40 2.49 27.05
N GLY A 249 9.07 3.55 26.63
CA GLY A 249 10.16 4.20 27.34
C GLY A 249 10.77 5.29 26.46
N CYS A 250 11.33 6.36 27.02
CA CYS A 250 11.94 7.45 26.24
C CYS A 250 13.47 7.47 26.34
N GLU A 251 14.09 6.45 26.95
CA GLU A 251 15.54 6.32 27.09
C GLU A 251 16.15 5.53 25.93
N GLU A 252 17.42 5.76 25.58
CA GLU A 252 18.02 5.33 24.30
C GLU A 252 18.12 3.79 24.08
N ASP A 253 17.84 2.96 25.09
CA ASP A 253 17.98 1.49 25.06
C ASP A 253 16.65 0.72 25.28
N ILE A 254 15.53 1.18 24.68
CA ILE A 254 14.21 0.51 24.79
C ILE A 254 14.22 -0.91 24.20
N ALA A 255 15.03 -1.15 23.16
CA ALA A 255 15.02 -2.40 22.39
C ALA A 255 15.44 -3.65 23.21
N ASP A 256 16.03 -3.47 24.39
CA ASP A 256 16.61 -4.56 25.20
C ASP A 256 15.94 -4.74 26.58
N GLN A 257 14.83 -4.02 26.87
CA GLN A 257 14.10 -4.17 28.14
C GLN A 257 13.12 -5.35 28.10
N GLY A 258 13.68 -6.57 28.10
CA GLY A 258 12.97 -7.84 28.13
C GLY A 258 12.28 -8.21 29.45
N ASN A 259 11.55 -7.30 30.09
CA ASN A 259 10.80 -7.57 31.33
C ASN A 259 9.29 -7.30 31.19
N GLY A 260 8.69 -7.59 30.03
CA GLY A 260 7.24 -7.66 29.89
C GLY A 260 6.65 -8.93 30.51
N PRO A 261 5.37 -8.94 30.90
CA PRO A 261 4.71 -10.13 31.41
C PRO A 261 4.66 -11.22 30.32
N GLY A 262 5.09 -12.44 30.65
CA GLY A 262 4.99 -13.61 29.76
C GLY A 262 3.53 -13.91 29.41
N ILE A 263 3.25 -14.41 28.19
CA ILE A 263 1.87 -14.78 27.82
C ILE A 263 1.33 -15.83 28.79
N GLU A 264 2.14 -16.84 29.11
CA GLU A 264 1.80 -17.90 30.06
C GLU A 264 1.51 -17.35 31.45
N ASP A 265 2.26 -16.33 31.90
CA ASP A 265 2.03 -15.65 33.18
C ASP A 265 0.68 -14.92 33.17
N ILE A 266 0.36 -14.19 32.10
CA ILE A 266 -0.91 -13.46 31.95
C ILE A 266 -2.08 -14.46 32.00
N LEU A 267 -2.00 -15.52 31.20
CA LEU A 267 -3.07 -16.52 31.14
C LEU A 267 -3.27 -17.22 32.48
N TYR A 268 -2.20 -17.45 33.24
CA TYR A 268 -2.28 -18.02 34.58
C TYR A 268 -2.93 -17.06 35.58
N GLU A 269 -2.54 -15.79 35.57
CA GLU A 269 -3.09 -14.77 36.48
C GLU A 269 -4.57 -14.51 36.24
N GLU A 270 -4.99 -14.54 34.98
CA GLU A 270 -6.39 -14.41 34.58
C GLU A 270 -7.17 -15.73 34.77
N GLY A 271 -6.53 -16.79 35.24
CA GLY A 271 -7.15 -18.09 35.51
C GLY A 271 -7.60 -18.85 34.26
N LEU A 272 -7.02 -18.51 33.10
CA LEU A 272 -7.33 -19.11 31.80
C LEU A 272 -6.61 -20.44 31.60
N ILE A 273 -5.45 -20.64 32.25
CA ILE A 273 -4.73 -21.91 32.25
C ILE A 273 -4.35 -22.32 33.68
N ASN A 274 -4.32 -23.63 33.94
CA ASN A 274 -3.78 -24.17 35.18
C ASN A 274 -2.25 -24.29 35.07
N GLN A 275 -1.51 -23.98 36.15
CA GLN A 275 -0.07 -24.25 36.23
C GLN A 275 0.20 -25.75 36.06
N THR A 276 0.60 -26.16 34.86
CA THR A 276 1.25 -27.45 34.65
C THR A 276 2.75 -27.22 34.72
N PHE A 277 3.30 -27.30 35.94
CA PHE A 277 4.73 -27.52 36.10
C PHE A 277 4.98 -29.02 35.88
N ASP A 278 5.64 -29.36 34.77
CA ASP A 278 6.48 -30.56 34.67
C ASP A 278 7.95 -30.14 34.75
#